data_AF-N1ZUC8-F1
#
_entry.id   AF-N1ZUC8-F1
#
_cell.length_a   1.000
_cell.length_b   1.000
_cell.length_c   1.000
_cell.angle_alpha   90.00
_cell.angle_beta   90.00
_cell.angle_gamma   90.00
#
_symmetry.space_group_name_H-M   'P 1'
#
loop_
_entity.id
_entity.type
_entity.pdbx_description
1 polymer ?
#
loop_
_entity_poly.entity_id
_entity_poly.type
_entity_poly.pdbx_seq_one_letter_code
_entity_poly.pdbx_strand_id
1 'polypeptide(L)'
;MTNIYDLTNLLREVRSRYQAEFIDATETKKKELELLKSGYIPGSKPYLEKEQEIELNFDVAIVGAREKAAKKAAEEIENMKEWERTGVGTINTEALARVNALRGIPVTTEELKQILSKHGSSNYWVQRAVAALAEENGIPVTDLPLDSSLDVKLNVLDQLSGQLDLLLEHYSLTEKTREASEARFLYLNDSILDNAVRIYNNGTKDLSEADAAERAYYKIQAMSGQMSKACAISNSLRNLKKEDTKNMLLYRLAIDDSIRSEAYEVAGISDVMAEWKGGKADRYARAVKMMNGIKTMQDTENIKTKLREYINRVAMGSEPENEFLRHEITKTYKKNTFIGRALEEMSGAEKNTLFGSSAEPEGGTTAE
;
A
#
# COMPACT_ATOMS: atom_id res chain seq x y z
N MET A 1 19.02 -2.76 19.64
CA MET A 1 17.99 -1.72 19.39
C MET A 1 16.63 -2.38 19.20
N THR A 2 15.51 -1.77 19.58
CA THR A 2 14.16 -2.42 19.52
C THR A 2 13.13 -1.67 18.66
N ASN A 3 13.56 -0.65 17.91
CA ASN A 3 12.68 0.23 17.15
C ASN A 3 13.24 0.49 15.73
N ILE A 4 12.39 0.38 14.71
CA ILE A 4 12.75 0.56 13.30
C ILE A 4 13.20 1.99 12.97
N TYR A 5 12.69 2.98 13.71
CA TYR A 5 13.12 4.38 13.55
C TYR A 5 14.58 4.57 13.95
N ASP A 6 14.98 3.95 15.07
CA ASP A 6 16.37 4.01 15.52
C ASP A 6 17.29 3.28 14.55
N LEU A 7 16.84 2.13 14.00
CA LEU A 7 17.65 1.35 13.05
C LEU A 7 17.86 2.11 11.75
N THR A 8 16.82 2.74 11.21
CA THR A 8 16.96 3.54 9.98
C THR A 8 17.80 4.80 10.19
N ASN A 9 17.73 5.43 11.37
CA ASN A 9 18.63 6.53 11.73
C ASN A 9 20.09 6.07 11.83
N LEU A 10 20.34 4.89 12.43
CA LEU A 10 21.66 4.27 12.47
C LEU A 10 22.17 3.99 11.05
N LEU A 11 21.36 3.40 10.18
CA LEU A 11 21.75 3.11 8.79
C LEU A 11 22.07 4.38 8.01
N ARG A 12 21.34 5.48 8.26
CA ARG A 12 21.65 6.79 7.70
C ARG A 12 23.01 7.31 8.19
N GLU A 13 23.30 7.18 9.48
CA GLU A 13 24.59 7.54 10.07
C GLU A 13 25.74 6.71 9.48
N VAL A 14 25.54 5.39 9.36
CA VAL A 14 26.52 4.45 8.80
C VAL A 14 26.81 4.79 7.34
N ARG A 15 25.77 4.99 6.52
CA ARG A 15 25.89 5.44 5.12
C ARG A 15 26.73 6.71 5.03
N SER A 16 26.31 7.78 5.73
CA SER A 16 26.98 9.08 5.65
C SER A 16 28.43 9.02 6.12
N ARG A 17 28.72 8.27 7.20
CA ARG A 17 30.09 8.11 7.71
C ARG A 17 30.96 7.34 6.73
N TYR A 18 30.49 6.22 6.20
CA TYR A 18 31.25 5.44 5.23
C TYR A 18 31.58 6.25 3.97
N GLN A 19 30.59 6.98 3.43
CA GLN A 19 30.81 7.84 2.27
C GLN A 19 31.82 8.96 2.56
N ALA A 20 31.78 9.56 3.75
CA ALA A 20 32.75 10.58 4.16
C ALA A 20 34.17 9.99 4.30
N GLU A 21 34.33 8.86 5.00
CA GLU A 21 35.62 8.18 5.15
C GLU A 21 36.21 7.77 3.79
N PHE A 22 35.37 7.35 2.85
CA PHE A 22 35.79 7.03 1.48
C PHE A 22 36.25 8.27 0.68
N ILE A 23 35.52 9.39 0.81
CA ILE A 23 35.89 10.67 0.18
C ILE A 23 37.24 11.15 0.73
N ASP A 24 37.40 11.15 2.05
CA ASP A 24 38.63 11.59 2.72
C ASP A 24 39.84 10.74 2.30
N ALA A 25 39.67 9.40 2.23
CA ALA A 25 40.70 8.50 1.72
C ALA A 25 41.06 8.79 0.26
N THR A 26 40.06 9.07 -0.59
CA THR A 26 40.27 9.39 -2.01
C THR A 26 41.01 10.72 -2.18
N GLU A 27 40.67 11.74 -1.39
CA GLU A 27 41.37 13.03 -1.41
C GLU A 27 42.81 12.92 -0.91
N THR A 28 43.03 12.12 0.14
CA THR A 28 44.36 11.86 0.70
C THR A 28 45.25 11.19 -0.34
N LYS A 29 44.77 10.11 -0.96
CA LYS A 29 45.44 9.44 -2.08
C LYS A 29 45.79 10.40 -3.21
N LYS A 30 44.84 11.26 -3.61
CA LYS A 30 45.07 12.25 -4.68
C LYS A 30 46.21 13.22 -4.32
N LYS A 31 46.21 13.77 -3.10
CA LYS A 31 47.25 14.69 -2.61
C LYS A 31 48.62 14.00 -2.56
N GLU A 32 48.67 12.75 -2.07
CA GLU A 32 49.92 11.98 -1.99
C GLU A 32 50.48 11.65 -3.37
N LEU A 33 49.63 11.31 -4.35
CA LEU A 33 50.06 11.09 -5.73
C LEU A 33 50.56 12.38 -6.42
N GLU A 34 49.96 13.54 -6.12
CA GLU A 34 50.44 14.84 -6.60
C GLU A 34 51.82 15.18 -6.01
N LEU A 35 52.03 14.94 -4.71
CA LEU A 35 53.33 15.10 -4.04
C LEU A 35 54.38 14.13 -4.62
N LEU A 36 54.01 12.87 -4.86
CA LEU A 36 54.89 11.88 -5.47
C LEU A 36 55.39 12.33 -6.86
N LYS A 37 54.49 12.84 -7.70
CA LYS A 37 54.82 13.34 -9.05
C LYS A 37 55.74 14.56 -9.05
N SER A 38 55.69 15.39 -8.01
CA SER A 38 56.54 16.57 -7.89
C SER A 38 57.91 16.26 -7.27
N GLY A 39 58.02 15.23 -6.43
CA GLY A 39 59.24 14.88 -5.69
C GLY A 39 60.11 13.79 -6.32
N TYR A 40 59.59 13.01 -7.27
CA TYR A 40 60.26 11.84 -7.83
C TYR A 40 60.23 11.82 -9.36
N ILE A 41 61.20 11.15 -9.99
CA ILE A 41 61.21 10.90 -11.43
C ILE A 41 60.15 9.82 -11.74
N PRO A 42 59.11 10.12 -12.55
CA PRO A 42 58.08 9.15 -12.91
C PRO A 42 58.68 7.88 -13.54
N GLY A 43 58.20 6.71 -13.11
CA GLY A 43 58.63 5.40 -13.62
C GLY A 43 59.97 4.90 -13.06
N SER A 44 60.63 5.67 -12.18
CA SER A 44 61.79 5.16 -11.42
C SER A 44 61.36 4.11 -10.38
N LYS A 45 62.28 3.21 -10.00
CA LYS A 45 61.99 2.19 -8.97
C LYS A 45 61.45 2.80 -7.65
N PRO A 46 62.04 3.88 -7.08
CA PRO A 46 61.49 4.52 -5.89
C PRO A 46 60.10 5.16 -6.10
N TYR A 47 59.81 5.65 -7.31
CA TYR A 47 58.48 6.18 -7.64
C TYR A 47 57.43 5.06 -7.59
N LEU A 48 57.70 3.92 -8.25
CA LEU A 48 56.77 2.79 -8.32
C LEU A 48 56.52 2.16 -6.95
N GLU A 49 57.57 2.01 -6.13
CA GLU A 49 57.44 1.49 -4.76
C GLU A 49 56.56 2.41 -3.91
N LYS A 50 56.72 3.73 -4.03
CA LYS A 50 55.92 4.70 -3.27
C LYS A 50 54.49 4.82 -3.80
N GLU A 51 54.28 4.70 -5.10
CA GLU A 51 52.94 4.65 -5.71
C GLU A 51 52.16 3.44 -5.20
N GLN A 52 52.80 2.26 -5.12
CA GLN A 52 52.20 1.05 -4.55
C GLN A 52 51.88 1.20 -3.06
N GLU A 53 52.74 1.86 -2.29
CA GLU A 53 52.47 2.13 -0.87
C GLU A 53 51.25 3.03 -0.67
N ILE A 54 51.09 4.08 -1.50
CA ILE A 54 49.93 4.97 -1.48
C ILE A 54 48.65 4.21 -1.83
N GLU A 55 48.70 3.36 -2.87
CA GLU A 55 47.58 2.48 -3.24
C GLU A 55 47.19 1.53 -2.10
N LEU A 56 48.17 0.86 -1.49
CA LEU A 56 47.92 -0.05 -0.37
C LEU A 56 47.32 0.67 0.84
N ASN A 57 47.84 1.85 1.20
CA ASN A 57 47.30 2.64 2.31
C ASN A 57 45.85 3.07 2.06
N PHE A 58 45.53 3.44 0.82
CA PHE A 58 44.17 3.73 0.41
C PHE A 58 43.26 2.49 0.55
N ASP A 59 43.67 1.35 0.00
CA ASP A 59 42.88 0.11 0.06
C ASP A 59 42.63 -0.33 1.52
N VAL A 60 43.65 -0.26 2.38
CA VAL A 60 43.53 -0.56 3.81
C VAL A 60 42.54 0.39 4.50
N ALA A 61 42.56 1.68 4.18
CA ALA A 61 41.62 2.65 4.74
C ALA A 61 40.17 2.36 4.32
N ILE A 62 39.94 2.03 3.05
CA ILE A 62 38.60 1.68 2.53
C ILE A 62 38.09 0.38 3.15
N VAL A 63 38.95 -0.66 3.25
CA VAL A 63 38.58 -1.92 3.90
C VAL A 63 38.23 -1.70 5.37
N GLY A 64 39.04 -0.92 6.10
CA GLY A 64 38.76 -0.59 7.50
C GLY A 64 37.43 0.18 7.69
N ALA A 65 37.15 1.15 6.83
CA ALA A 65 35.87 1.87 6.82
C ALA A 65 34.70 0.94 6.53
N ARG A 66 34.86 0.02 5.57
CA ARG A 66 33.86 -0.99 5.19
C ARG A 66 33.55 -1.94 6.35
N GLU A 67 34.57 -2.49 7.00
CA GLU A 67 34.41 -3.41 8.14
C GLU A 67 33.70 -2.73 9.31
N LYS A 68 34.09 -1.50 9.64
CA LYS A 68 33.47 -0.71 10.70
C LYS A 68 31.99 -0.44 10.43
N ALA A 69 31.66 -0.08 9.19
CA ALA A 69 30.28 0.15 8.75
C ALA A 69 29.45 -1.14 8.80
N ALA A 70 29.96 -2.22 8.22
CA ALA A 70 29.31 -3.52 8.18
C ALA A 70 29.04 -4.06 9.59
N LYS A 71 30.05 -4.05 10.46
CA LYS A 71 29.93 -4.59 11.83
C LYS A 71 28.83 -3.88 12.63
N LYS A 72 28.84 -2.54 12.65
CA LYS A 72 27.89 -1.74 13.44
C LYS A 72 26.44 -1.99 12.98
N ALA A 73 26.21 -2.05 11.68
CA ALA A 73 24.87 -2.19 11.12
C ALA A 73 24.37 -3.65 11.15
N ALA A 74 25.22 -4.64 10.84
CA ALA A 74 24.83 -6.05 10.85
C ALA A 74 24.41 -6.52 12.26
N GLU A 75 25.14 -6.10 13.29
CA GLU A 75 24.80 -6.42 14.69
C GLU A 75 23.40 -5.90 15.06
N GLU A 76 23.08 -4.65 14.72
CA GLU A 76 21.78 -4.06 15.07
C GLU A 76 20.62 -4.61 14.20
N ILE A 77 20.87 -4.94 12.94
CA ILE A 77 19.89 -5.64 12.10
C ILE A 77 19.58 -7.03 12.66
N GLU A 78 20.59 -7.81 13.04
CA GLU A 78 20.35 -9.16 13.59
C GLU A 78 19.70 -9.10 14.98
N ASN A 79 20.11 -8.15 15.84
CA ASN A 79 19.43 -7.90 17.11
C ASN A 79 17.93 -7.60 16.91
N MET A 80 17.59 -6.83 15.86
CA MET A 80 16.21 -6.51 15.55
C MET A 80 15.44 -7.72 15.01
N LYS A 81 16.06 -8.55 14.16
CA LYS A 81 15.47 -9.81 13.69
C LYS A 81 15.16 -10.75 14.86
N GLU A 82 16.09 -10.89 15.79
CA GLU A 82 15.93 -11.75 16.96
C GLU A 82 14.87 -11.23 17.93
N TRP A 83 14.79 -9.90 18.09
CA TRP A 83 13.73 -9.27 18.86
C TRP A 83 12.33 -9.59 18.31
N GLU A 84 12.15 -9.49 16.99
CA GLU A 84 10.87 -9.81 16.35
C GLU A 84 10.53 -11.31 16.44
N ARG A 85 11.52 -12.20 16.27
CA ARG A 85 11.34 -13.65 16.46
C ARG A 85 10.91 -13.98 17.90
N THR A 86 11.56 -13.36 18.88
CA THR A 86 11.21 -13.51 20.30
C THR A 86 9.79 -13.04 20.60
N GLY A 87 9.35 -11.94 19.96
CA GLY A 87 7.99 -11.43 20.06
C GLY A 87 6.95 -12.47 19.62
N VAL A 88 7.22 -13.21 18.54
CA VAL A 88 6.36 -14.32 18.09
C VAL A 88 6.44 -15.52 19.02
N GLY A 89 7.59 -15.79 19.66
CA GLY A 89 7.70 -16.83 20.68
C GLY A 89 6.83 -16.59 21.93
N THR A 90 6.41 -15.35 22.18
CA THR A 90 5.67 -14.97 23.39
C THR A 90 4.16 -15.10 23.20
N ILE A 91 3.59 -16.20 23.70
CA ILE A 91 2.15 -16.49 23.59
C ILE A 91 1.40 -16.06 24.85
N ASN A 92 0.53 -15.04 24.74
CA ASN A 92 -0.40 -14.70 25.81
C ASN A 92 -1.69 -15.51 25.67
N THR A 93 -1.73 -16.68 26.30
CA THR A 93 -2.85 -17.63 26.22
C THR A 93 -4.16 -17.06 26.75
N GLU A 94 -4.14 -16.28 27.82
CA GLU A 94 -5.33 -15.68 28.41
C GLU A 94 -5.96 -14.64 27.49
N ALA A 95 -5.15 -13.69 26.99
CA ALA A 95 -5.62 -12.68 26.05
C ALA A 95 -6.15 -13.33 24.76
N LEU A 96 -5.44 -14.33 24.24
CA LEU A 96 -5.88 -15.09 23.07
C LEU A 96 -7.20 -15.81 23.29
N ALA A 97 -7.42 -16.42 24.46
CA ALA A 97 -8.68 -17.08 24.77
C ALA A 97 -9.85 -16.08 24.78
N ARG A 98 -9.65 -14.89 25.36
CA ARG A 98 -10.65 -13.80 25.37
C ARG A 98 -10.98 -13.32 23.96
N VAL A 99 -9.97 -13.15 23.09
CA VAL A 99 -10.18 -12.74 21.70
C VAL A 99 -10.86 -13.85 20.90
N ASN A 100 -10.43 -15.10 21.05
CA ASN A 100 -11.05 -16.23 20.33
C ASN A 100 -12.50 -16.50 20.75
N ALA A 101 -12.89 -16.15 21.98
CA ALA A 101 -14.27 -16.22 22.42
C ALA A 101 -15.23 -15.27 21.65
N LEU A 102 -14.69 -14.27 20.94
CA LEU A 102 -15.46 -13.33 20.13
C LEU A 102 -15.68 -13.82 18.69
N ARG A 103 -15.14 -14.98 18.31
CA ARG A 103 -15.35 -15.54 16.96
C ARG A 103 -16.82 -15.81 16.70
N GLY A 104 -17.29 -15.37 15.54
CA GLY A 104 -18.70 -15.46 15.16
C GLY A 104 -19.62 -14.47 15.88
N ILE A 105 -19.10 -13.63 16.78
CA ILE A 105 -19.85 -12.53 17.40
C ILE A 105 -19.61 -11.25 16.58
N PRO A 106 -20.67 -10.51 16.21
CA PRO A 106 -20.53 -9.20 15.59
C PRO A 106 -19.72 -8.24 16.48
N VAL A 107 -18.60 -7.75 15.95
CA VAL A 107 -17.75 -6.74 16.61
C VAL A 107 -17.47 -5.57 15.67
N THR A 108 -17.37 -4.38 16.25
CA THR A 108 -17.13 -3.12 15.58
C THR A 108 -15.65 -2.74 15.61
N THR A 109 -15.26 -1.80 14.73
CA THR A 109 -13.89 -1.27 14.70
C THR A 109 -13.45 -0.70 16.06
N GLU A 110 -14.33 0.01 16.77
CA GLU A 110 -13.99 0.60 18.08
C GLU A 110 -13.83 -0.46 19.17
N GLU A 111 -14.63 -1.53 19.17
CA GLU A 111 -14.45 -2.66 20.10
C GLU A 111 -13.11 -3.36 19.86
N LEU A 112 -12.74 -3.59 18.59
CA LEU A 112 -11.44 -4.18 18.25
C LEU A 112 -10.27 -3.27 18.64
N LYS A 113 -10.38 -1.95 18.49
CA LYS A 113 -9.37 -0.99 18.97
C LYS A 113 -9.22 -1.04 20.50
N GLN A 114 -10.32 -1.14 21.25
CA GLN A 114 -10.25 -1.29 22.71
C GLN A 114 -9.63 -2.62 23.15
N ILE A 115 -9.93 -3.71 22.43
CA ILE A 115 -9.30 -5.01 22.67
C ILE A 115 -7.80 -4.92 22.42
N LEU A 116 -7.38 -4.29 21.31
CA LEU A 116 -5.97 -4.09 21.01
C LEU A 116 -5.27 -3.24 22.08
N SER A 117 -5.86 -2.12 22.50
CA SER A 117 -5.23 -1.25 23.49
C SER A 117 -5.03 -1.94 24.86
N LYS A 118 -5.99 -2.79 25.26
CA LYS A 118 -5.97 -3.46 26.56
C LYS A 118 -5.20 -4.78 26.58
N HIS A 119 -5.20 -5.52 25.48
CA HIS A 119 -4.73 -6.91 25.45
C HIS A 119 -3.73 -7.22 24.33
N GLY A 120 -3.63 -6.38 23.29
CA GLY A 120 -2.95 -6.74 22.04
C GLY A 120 -1.81 -5.84 21.58
N SER A 121 -1.63 -4.66 22.16
CA SER A 121 -0.70 -3.63 21.66
C SER A 121 0.75 -4.11 21.53
N SER A 122 1.18 -5.08 22.35
CA SER A 122 2.54 -5.64 22.32
C SER A 122 2.59 -7.15 22.04
N ASN A 123 1.46 -7.82 21.83
CA ASN A 123 1.45 -9.27 21.62
C ASN A 123 1.09 -9.64 20.18
N TYR A 124 2.08 -10.21 19.48
CA TYR A 124 1.96 -10.61 18.08
C TYR A 124 0.73 -11.48 17.79
N TRP A 125 0.51 -12.52 18.60
CA TRP A 125 -0.58 -13.46 18.37
C TRP A 125 -1.95 -12.84 18.64
N VAL A 126 -2.07 -12.00 19.66
CA VAL A 126 -3.32 -11.26 19.90
C VAL A 126 -3.61 -10.31 18.73
N GLN A 127 -2.62 -9.62 18.18
CA GLN A 127 -2.81 -8.80 16.99
C GLN A 127 -3.23 -9.63 15.77
N ARG A 128 -2.62 -10.81 15.54
CA ARG A 128 -3.04 -11.73 14.45
C ARG A 128 -4.48 -12.21 14.65
N ALA A 129 -4.87 -12.55 15.88
CA ALA A 129 -6.22 -12.99 16.20
C ALA A 129 -7.24 -11.86 16.00
N VAL A 130 -6.91 -10.62 16.40
CA VAL A 130 -7.76 -9.45 16.14
C VAL A 130 -7.85 -9.13 14.64
N ALA A 131 -6.76 -9.26 13.88
CA ALA A 131 -6.80 -9.09 12.43
C ALA A 131 -7.76 -10.10 11.78
N ALA A 132 -7.72 -11.37 12.20
CA ALA A 132 -8.65 -12.39 11.74
C ALA A 132 -10.11 -12.05 12.11
N LEU A 133 -10.36 -11.56 13.33
CA LEU A 133 -11.70 -11.08 13.72
C LEU A 133 -12.15 -9.87 12.91
N ALA A 134 -11.26 -8.92 12.63
CA ALA A 134 -11.55 -7.78 11.78
C ALA A 134 -11.98 -8.25 10.39
N GLU A 135 -11.25 -9.18 9.80
CA GLU A 135 -11.63 -9.81 8.55
C GLU A 135 -12.95 -10.56 8.66
N GLU A 136 -13.24 -11.26 9.78
CA GLU A 136 -14.54 -11.94 10.02
C GLU A 136 -15.70 -10.98 10.05
N ASN A 137 -15.44 -9.75 10.47
CA ASN A 137 -16.45 -8.71 10.56
C ASN A 137 -16.45 -7.78 9.34
N GLY A 138 -15.61 -8.02 8.33
CA GLY A 138 -15.50 -7.13 7.17
C GLY A 138 -14.93 -5.74 7.51
N ILE A 139 -14.18 -5.65 8.61
CA ILE A 139 -13.46 -4.44 9.02
C ILE A 139 -12.13 -4.41 8.27
N PRO A 140 -11.83 -3.34 7.51
CA PRO A 140 -10.52 -3.16 6.91
C PRO A 140 -9.43 -3.19 7.98
N VAL A 141 -8.43 -4.05 7.81
CA VAL A 141 -7.29 -4.19 8.74
C VAL A 141 -6.54 -2.85 8.89
N THR A 142 -6.58 -1.98 7.88
CA THR A 142 -6.03 -0.62 7.89
C THR A 142 -6.73 0.33 8.86
N ASP A 143 -7.97 0.03 9.26
CA ASP A 143 -8.70 0.83 10.26
C ASP A 143 -8.29 0.52 11.70
N LEU A 144 -7.39 -0.46 11.88
CA LEU A 144 -6.91 -0.92 13.17
C LEU A 144 -5.40 -0.66 13.31
N PRO A 145 -4.92 -0.31 14.52
CA PRO A 145 -3.50 -0.13 14.80
C PRO A 145 -2.82 -1.51 14.95
N LEU A 146 -2.73 -2.26 13.85
CA LEU A 146 -2.12 -3.58 13.78
C LEU A 146 -0.72 -3.48 13.19
N ASP A 147 0.25 -4.17 13.78
CA ASP A 147 1.61 -4.24 13.24
C ASP A 147 1.66 -5.11 11.98
N SER A 148 2.78 -5.04 11.25
CA SER A 148 3.03 -5.95 10.13
C SER A 148 3.26 -7.38 10.62
N SER A 149 3.08 -8.35 9.73
CA SER A 149 3.46 -9.74 10.03
C SER A 149 4.97 -9.88 10.23
N LEU A 150 5.39 -10.94 10.93
CA LEU A 150 6.82 -11.24 11.11
C LEU A 150 7.54 -11.34 9.76
N ASP A 151 6.93 -12.01 8.79
CA ASP A 151 7.49 -12.18 7.45
C ASP A 151 7.78 -10.84 6.76
N VAL A 152 6.83 -9.91 6.81
CA VAL A 152 7.01 -8.55 6.25
C VAL A 152 8.13 -7.82 6.97
N LYS A 153 8.17 -7.89 8.30
CA LYS A 153 9.23 -7.23 9.09
C LYS A 153 10.61 -7.80 8.78
N LEU A 154 10.76 -9.12 8.74
CA LEU A 154 12.02 -9.78 8.41
C LEU A 154 12.47 -9.45 6.99
N ASN A 155 11.55 -9.47 6.02
CA ASN A 155 11.85 -9.07 4.64
C ASN A 155 12.34 -7.61 4.55
N VAL A 156 11.73 -6.68 5.29
CA VAL A 156 12.24 -5.30 5.35
C VAL A 156 13.66 -5.25 5.91
N LEU A 157 13.95 -6.01 6.98
CA LEU A 157 15.29 -6.07 7.56
C LEU A 157 16.31 -6.71 6.61
N ASP A 158 15.93 -7.75 5.88
CA ASP A 158 16.77 -8.38 4.86
C ASP A 158 17.06 -7.43 3.69
N GLN A 159 16.05 -6.67 3.25
CA GLN A 159 16.24 -5.65 2.21
C GLN A 159 17.19 -4.54 2.65
N LEU A 160 17.07 -4.06 3.90
CA LEU A 160 17.98 -3.07 4.46
C LEU A 160 19.42 -3.61 4.55
N SER A 161 19.58 -4.88 4.97
CA SER A 161 20.88 -5.55 4.99
C SER A 161 21.48 -5.65 3.57
N GLY A 162 20.70 -6.13 2.60
CA GLY A 162 21.18 -6.27 1.23
C GLY A 162 21.56 -4.93 0.58
N GLN A 163 20.82 -3.85 0.88
CA GLN A 163 21.20 -2.52 0.40
C GLN A 163 22.46 -1.98 1.05
N LEU A 164 22.69 -2.29 2.33
CA LEU A 164 23.95 -1.96 2.98
C LEU A 164 25.10 -2.70 2.29
N ASP A 165 24.96 -3.99 2.03
CA ASP A 165 26.01 -4.79 1.39
C ASP A 165 26.36 -4.23 0.01
N LEU A 166 25.34 -3.91 -0.81
CA LEU A 166 25.52 -3.32 -2.14
C LEU A 166 26.15 -1.91 -2.08
N LEU A 167 25.77 -1.10 -1.09
CA LEU A 167 26.41 0.19 -0.85
C LEU A 167 27.90 0.00 -0.54
N LEU A 168 28.21 -0.88 0.41
CA LEU A 168 29.59 -1.11 0.88
C LEU A 168 30.47 -1.79 -0.18
N GLU A 169 29.89 -2.56 -1.09
CA GLU A 169 30.61 -3.25 -2.15
C GLU A 169 30.91 -2.34 -3.35
N HIS A 170 29.94 -1.52 -3.77
CA HIS A 170 30.02 -0.82 -5.04
C HIS A 170 30.25 0.69 -4.92
N TYR A 171 30.30 1.24 -3.70
CA TYR A 171 30.53 2.68 -3.56
C TYR A 171 31.90 3.08 -4.12
N SER A 172 31.85 3.97 -5.11
CA SER A 172 33.01 4.54 -5.77
C SER A 172 32.66 5.93 -6.25
N LEU A 173 33.62 6.86 -6.25
CA LEU A 173 33.41 8.24 -6.72
C LEU A 173 33.61 8.37 -8.24
N THR A 174 34.42 7.50 -8.83
CA THR A 174 34.93 7.65 -10.20
C THR A 174 34.44 6.56 -11.14
N GLU A 175 34.02 5.43 -10.60
CA GLU A 175 33.59 4.31 -11.41
C GLU A 175 32.25 4.59 -12.11
N LYS A 176 32.24 4.32 -13.42
CA LYS A 176 31.13 4.61 -14.33
C LYS A 176 30.26 3.38 -14.59
N THR A 177 30.15 2.49 -13.60
CA THR A 177 29.23 1.36 -13.62
C THR A 177 27.86 1.80 -13.12
N ARG A 178 26.86 0.97 -13.41
CA ARG A 178 25.50 1.19 -12.91
C ARG A 178 25.50 1.05 -11.39
N GLU A 179 26.11 -0.01 -10.90
CA GLU A 179 26.24 -0.41 -9.50
C GLU A 179 26.87 0.70 -8.66
N ALA A 180 27.97 1.31 -9.14
CA ALA A 180 28.59 2.45 -8.45
C ALA A 180 27.67 3.69 -8.42
N SER A 181 26.86 3.90 -9.46
CA SER A 181 25.88 5.00 -9.47
C SER A 181 24.73 4.74 -8.50
N GLU A 182 24.26 3.50 -8.42
CA GLU A 182 23.22 3.10 -7.45
C GLU A 182 23.74 3.20 -6.01
N ALA A 183 24.99 2.81 -5.74
CA ALA A 183 25.62 2.98 -4.43
C ALA A 183 25.81 4.44 -4.04
N ARG A 184 26.05 5.35 -5.00
CA ARG A 184 26.16 6.78 -4.72
C ARG A 184 24.83 7.43 -4.33
N PHE A 185 23.72 7.02 -4.96
CA PHE A 185 22.47 7.80 -4.91
C PHE A 185 21.22 7.04 -4.44
N LEU A 186 21.19 5.71 -4.60
CA LEU A 186 19.98 4.92 -4.39
C LEU A 186 20.01 4.14 -3.08
N TYR A 187 21.08 3.37 -2.81
CA TYR A 187 21.07 2.47 -1.65
C TYR A 187 21.03 3.21 -0.32
N LEU A 188 20.13 2.75 0.56
CA LEU A 188 19.84 3.33 1.87
C LEU A 188 19.52 4.83 1.81
N ASN A 189 19.02 5.37 0.69
CA ASN A 189 18.59 6.77 0.63
C ASN A 189 17.38 7.02 1.55
N ASP A 190 17.12 8.29 1.85
CA ASP A 190 16.10 8.64 2.86
C ASP A 190 14.69 8.17 2.45
N SER A 191 14.35 8.22 1.16
CA SER A 191 13.06 7.71 0.67
C SER A 191 12.91 6.20 0.88
N ILE A 192 14.00 5.43 0.73
CA ILE A 192 13.98 3.99 0.99
C ILE A 192 13.85 3.72 2.49
N LEU A 193 14.62 4.42 3.32
CA LEU A 193 14.58 4.27 4.77
C LEU A 193 13.19 4.61 5.34
N ASP A 194 12.59 5.72 4.88
CA ASP A 194 11.25 6.13 5.29
C ASP A 194 10.18 5.13 4.81
N ASN A 195 10.35 4.59 3.60
CA ASN A 195 9.46 3.55 3.10
C ASN A 195 9.60 2.23 3.87
N ALA A 196 10.81 1.86 4.29
CA ALA A 196 11.07 0.69 5.11
C ALA A 196 10.34 0.80 6.45
N VAL A 197 10.47 1.94 7.15
CA VAL A 197 9.72 2.25 8.38
C VAL A 197 8.21 2.13 8.16
N ARG A 198 7.73 2.67 7.03
CA ARG A 198 6.31 2.65 6.70
C ARG A 198 5.80 1.22 6.52
N ILE A 199 6.48 0.38 5.74
CA ILE A 199 6.10 -1.02 5.50
C ILE A 199 6.23 -1.85 6.80
N TYR A 200 7.27 -1.58 7.58
CA TYR A 200 7.52 -2.27 8.85
C TYR A 200 6.39 -2.06 9.87
N ASN A 201 5.84 -0.85 9.92
CA ASN A 201 4.75 -0.47 10.82
C ASN A 201 3.36 -0.60 10.17
N ASN A 202 3.23 -1.48 9.17
CA ASN A 202 1.97 -1.76 8.45
C ASN A 202 1.32 -0.55 7.77
N GLY A 203 2.10 0.48 7.48
CA GLY A 203 1.69 1.61 6.66
C GLY A 203 1.67 1.22 5.17
N THR A 204 0.69 0.43 4.74
CA THR A 204 0.43 0.27 3.30
C THR A 204 -1.00 0.60 2.93
N LYS A 205 -1.11 1.18 1.72
CA LYS A 205 -2.28 1.85 1.14
C LYS A 205 -3.57 1.07 1.34
N ASP A 206 -4.64 1.82 1.63
CA ASP A 206 -6.03 1.37 1.55
C ASP A 206 -6.20 0.30 0.47
N LEU A 207 -6.79 -0.85 0.86
CA LEU A 207 -7.33 -1.77 -0.14
C LEU A 207 -8.18 -0.96 -1.11
N SER A 208 -8.07 -1.23 -2.41
CA SER A 208 -8.99 -0.60 -3.33
C SER A 208 -10.41 -0.97 -2.91
N GLU A 209 -11.36 -0.06 -3.10
CA GLU A 209 -12.78 -0.29 -2.78
C GLU A 209 -13.29 -1.60 -3.40
N ALA A 210 -12.75 -1.96 -4.57
CA ALA A 210 -13.05 -3.20 -5.25
C ALA A 210 -12.51 -4.43 -4.48
N ASP A 211 -11.25 -4.40 -4.05
CA ASP A 211 -10.64 -5.51 -3.32
C ASP A 211 -11.36 -5.77 -1.99
N ALA A 212 -11.81 -4.72 -1.31
CA ALA A 212 -12.51 -4.83 -0.03
C ALA A 212 -13.86 -5.58 -0.17
N ALA A 213 -14.70 -5.20 -1.13
CA ALA A 213 -15.99 -5.87 -1.34
C ALA A 213 -15.85 -7.25 -1.98
N GLU A 214 -14.84 -7.48 -2.83
CA GLU A 214 -14.59 -8.80 -3.40
C GLU A 214 -14.11 -9.80 -2.34
N ARG A 215 -13.23 -9.39 -1.43
CA ARG A 215 -12.84 -10.20 -0.27
C ARG A 215 -14.03 -10.53 0.63
N ALA A 216 -14.88 -9.54 0.92
CA ALA A 216 -16.09 -9.75 1.73
C ALA A 216 -17.02 -10.78 1.08
N TYR A 217 -17.25 -10.67 -0.24
CA TYR A 217 -18.07 -11.61 -1.00
C TYR A 217 -17.52 -13.04 -0.96
N TYR A 218 -16.25 -13.26 -1.30
CA TYR A 218 -15.67 -14.62 -1.28
C TYR A 218 -15.69 -15.23 0.12
N LYS A 219 -15.52 -14.40 1.16
CA LYS A 219 -15.62 -14.86 2.54
C LYS A 219 -17.03 -15.34 2.88
N ILE A 220 -18.06 -14.57 2.52
CA ILE A 220 -19.47 -14.96 2.71
C ILE A 220 -19.74 -16.27 1.94
N GLN A 221 -19.27 -16.37 0.70
CA GLN A 221 -19.45 -17.57 -0.11
C GLN A 221 -18.86 -18.82 0.53
N ALA A 222 -17.66 -18.69 1.12
CA ALA A 222 -16.91 -19.77 1.75
C ALA A 222 -17.51 -20.26 3.10
N MET A 223 -18.40 -19.48 3.73
CA MET A 223 -19.01 -19.89 5.00
C MET A 223 -19.93 -21.10 4.82
N SER A 224 -19.79 -22.09 5.70
CA SER A 224 -20.68 -23.25 5.76
C SER A 224 -21.96 -22.91 6.53
N GLY A 225 -23.11 -22.97 5.85
CA GLY A 225 -24.42 -22.76 6.47
C GLY A 225 -24.94 -21.33 6.35
N GLN A 226 -26.27 -21.20 6.23
CA GLN A 226 -26.92 -19.91 5.93
C GLN A 226 -26.86 -18.92 7.10
N MET A 227 -26.84 -19.41 8.36
CA MET A 227 -26.74 -18.55 9.54
C MET A 227 -25.37 -17.82 9.60
N SER A 228 -24.28 -18.54 9.36
CA SER A 228 -22.93 -17.96 9.30
C SER A 228 -22.78 -16.99 8.13
N LYS A 229 -23.40 -17.31 6.98
CA LYS A 229 -23.50 -16.39 5.84
C LYS A 229 -24.26 -15.12 6.21
N ALA A 230 -25.40 -15.24 6.90
CA ALA A 230 -26.21 -14.10 7.34
C ALA A 230 -25.43 -13.14 8.25
N CYS A 231 -24.74 -13.68 9.27
CA CYS A 231 -23.88 -12.89 10.14
C CYS A 231 -22.76 -12.19 9.35
N ALA A 232 -22.09 -12.90 8.45
CA ALA A 232 -21.02 -12.33 7.61
C ALA A 232 -21.53 -11.23 6.69
N ILE A 233 -22.72 -11.37 6.11
CA ILE A 233 -23.39 -10.36 5.28
C ILE A 233 -23.66 -9.09 6.11
N SER A 234 -24.35 -9.25 7.25
CA SER A 234 -24.69 -8.12 8.13
C SER A 234 -23.42 -7.38 8.60
N ASN A 235 -22.38 -8.12 8.99
CA ASN A 235 -21.12 -7.53 9.44
C ASN A 235 -20.41 -6.77 8.32
N SER A 236 -20.31 -7.38 7.13
CA SER A 236 -19.67 -6.74 5.97
C SER A 236 -20.39 -5.45 5.60
N LEU A 237 -21.72 -5.45 5.50
CA LEU A 237 -22.48 -4.25 5.14
C LEU A 237 -22.40 -3.15 6.20
N ARG A 238 -22.31 -3.51 7.49
CA ARG A 238 -22.15 -2.55 8.59
C ARG A 238 -20.78 -1.86 8.56
N ASN A 239 -19.72 -2.61 8.24
CA ASN A 239 -18.34 -2.13 8.36
C ASN A 239 -17.76 -1.56 7.06
N LEU A 240 -18.34 -1.88 5.90
CA LEU A 240 -18.00 -1.19 4.65
C LEU A 240 -18.41 0.28 4.73
N LYS A 241 -17.42 1.19 4.77
CA LYS A 241 -17.66 2.63 4.99
C LYS A 241 -18.27 3.37 3.80
N LYS A 242 -17.93 2.96 2.58
CA LYS A 242 -18.33 3.65 1.35
C LYS A 242 -19.52 2.96 0.70
N GLU A 243 -20.49 3.75 0.27
CA GLU A 243 -21.70 3.26 -0.38
C GLU A 243 -21.39 2.45 -1.64
N ASP A 244 -20.40 2.86 -2.42
CA ASP A 244 -19.98 2.12 -3.61
C ASP A 244 -19.47 0.71 -3.31
N THR A 245 -18.68 0.58 -2.24
CA THR A 245 -18.20 -0.73 -1.79
C THR A 245 -19.36 -1.61 -1.34
N LYS A 246 -20.37 -1.04 -0.66
CA LYS A 246 -21.60 -1.77 -0.32
C LYS A 246 -22.38 -2.19 -1.56
N ASN A 247 -22.56 -1.29 -2.53
CA ASN A 247 -23.23 -1.56 -3.80
C ASN A 247 -22.54 -2.69 -4.56
N MET A 248 -21.20 -2.71 -4.59
CA MET A 248 -20.46 -3.78 -5.23
C MET A 248 -20.66 -5.12 -4.53
N LEU A 249 -20.68 -5.15 -3.19
CA LEU A 249 -20.99 -6.35 -2.43
C LEU A 249 -22.42 -6.83 -2.69
N LEU A 250 -23.42 -5.94 -2.63
CA LEU A 250 -24.82 -6.25 -2.90
C LEU A 250 -25.03 -6.76 -4.33
N TYR A 251 -24.36 -6.17 -5.31
CA TYR A 251 -24.33 -6.67 -6.68
C TYR A 251 -23.83 -8.11 -6.75
N ARG A 252 -22.67 -8.41 -6.14
CA ARG A 252 -22.10 -9.76 -6.11
C ARG A 252 -23.02 -10.77 -5.42
N LEU A 253 -23.65 -10.37 -4.31
CA LEU A 253 -24.63 -11.19 -3.60
C LEU A 253 -25.91 -11.41 -4.43
N ALA A 254 -26.33 -10.44 -5.24
CA ALA A 254 -27.55 -10.53 -6.04
C ALA A 254 -27.43 -11.52 -7.20
N ILE A 255 -26.25 -11.60 -7.81
CA ILE A 255 -25.96 -12.50 -8.93
C ILE A 255 -25.51 -13.90 -8.50
N ASP A 256 -25.34 -14.14 -7.19
CA ASP A 256 -24.92 -15.43 -6.64
C ASP A 256 -26.12 -16.23 -6.12
N ASP A 257 -26.41 -17.35 -6.78
CA ASP A 257 -27.50 -18.25 -6.41
C ASP A 257 -27.13 -19.25 -5.30
N SER A 258 -25.87 -19.28 -4.84
CA SER A 258 -25.40 -20.16 -3.77
C SER A 258 -25.78 -19.68 -2.35
N ILE A 259 -26.23 -18.44 -2.24
CA ILE A 259 -26.68 -17.82 -0.99
C ILE A 259 -28.20 -17.79 -1.01
N ARG A 260 -28.82 -18.50 -0.06
CA ARG A 260 -30.28 -18.70 -0.05
C ARG A 260 -30.98 -17.53 0.64
N SER A 261 -32.29 -17.39 0.39
CA SER A 261 -33.10 -16.29 0.92
C SER A 261 -33.09 -16.20 2.44
N GLU A 262 -32.99 -17.33 3.14
CA GLU A 262 -32.96 -17.36 4.61
C GLU A 262 -31.73 -16.61 5.17
N ALA A 263 -30.60 -16.61 4.45
CA ALA A 263 -29.42 -15.84 4.88
C ALA A 263 -29.67 -14.33 4.82
N TYR A 264 -30.43 -13.85 3.82
CA TYR A 264 -30.76 -12.43 3.69
C TYR A 264 -31.81 -11.99 4.72
N GLU A 265 -32.75 -12.88 5.06
CA GLU A 265 -33.77 -12.63 6.07
C GLU A 265 -33.15 -12.48 7.46
N VAL A 266 -32.29 -13.43 7.84
CA VAL A 266 -31.56 -13.37 9.12
C VAL A 266 -30.59 -12.17 9.15
N ALA A 267 -29.99 -11.81 8.01
CA ALA A 267 -29.14 -10.62 7.93
C ALA A 267 -29.92 -9.29 7.96
N GLY A 268 -31.26 -9.33 7.90
CA GLY A 268 -32.11 -8.14 7.90
C GLY A 268 -32.05 -7.34 6.60
N ILE A 269 -31.72 -7.98 5.47
CA ILE A 269 -31.56 -7.31 4.16
C ILE A 269 -32.45 -7.91 3.06
N SER A 270 -33.49 -8.69 3.41
CA SER A 270 -34.37 -9.32 2.41
C SER A 270 -34.96 -8.35 1.40
N ASP A 271 -35.51 -7.22 1.87
CA ASP A 271 -36.14 -6.22 0.99
C ASP A 271 -35.11 -5.58 0.07
N VAL A 272 -33.93 -5.25 0.61
CA VAL A 272 -32.81 -4.72 -0.18
C VAL A 272 -32.41 -5.72 -1.25
N MET A 273 -32.21 -6.99 -0.90
CA MET A 273 -31.82 -8.01 -1.89
C MET A 273 -32.91 -8.29 -2.92
N ALA A 274 -34.19 -8.15 -2.56
CA ALA A 274 -35.29 -8.25 -3.51
C ALA A 274 -35.23 -7.12 -4.56
N GLU A 275 -34.92 -5.89 -4.15
CA GLU A 275 -34.70 -4.78 -5.10
C GLU A 275 -33.48 -5.01 -6.00
N TRP A 276 -32.38 -5.51 -5.43
CA TRP A 276 -31.16 -5.86 -6.15
C TRP A 276 -31.40 -6.95 -7.20
N LYS A 277 -32.06 -8.04 -6.83
CA LYS A 277 -32.47 -9.11 -7.76
C LYS A 277 -33.57 -8.67 -8.73
N GLY A 278 -34.40 -7.70 -8.34
CA GLY A 278 -35.47 -7.10 -9.16
C GLY A 278 -35.00 -6.09 -10.21
N GLY A 279 -33.71 -6.05 -10.54
CA GLY A 279 -33.17 -5.28 -11.66
C GLY A 279 -32.21 -4.15 -11.28
N LYS A 280 -32.00 -3.85 -9.98
CA LYS A 280 -30.91 -2.92 -9.58
C LYS A 280 -29.53 -3.49 -9.91
N ALA A 281 -29.31 -4.80 -9.77
CA ALA A 281 -28.05 -5.46 -10.14
C ALA A 281 -27.70 -5.25 -11.62
N ASP A 282 -28.69 -5.37 -12.52
CA ASP A 282 -28.49 -5.13 -13.95
C ASP A 282 -28.17 -3.67 -14.26
N ARG A 283 -28.85 -2.73 -13.58
CA ARG A 283 -28.55 -1.30 -13.70
C ARG A 283 -27.12 -1.00 -13.23
N TYR A 284 -26.71 -1.53 -12.08
CA TYR A 284 -25.34 -1.39 -11.57
C TYR A 284 -24.31 -1.94 -12.58
N ALA A 285 -24.52 -3.16 -13.10
CA ALA A 285 -23.63 -3.77 -14.09
C ALA A 285 -23.52 -2.95 -15.38
N ARG A 286 -24.63 -2.37 -15.87
CA ARG A 286 -24.64 -1.51 -17.06
C ARG A 286 -23.87 -0.20 -16.83
N ALA A 287 -24.04 0.43 -15.67
CA ALA A 287 -23.30 1.65 -15.30
C ALA A 287 -21.78 1.39 -15.26
N VAL A 288 -21.37 0.33 -14.55
CA VAL A 288 -19.96 -0.07 -14.44
C VAL A 288 -19.37 -0.41 -15.80
N LYS A 289 -20.09 -1.18 -16.65
CA LYS A 289 -19.64 -1.53 -18.01
C LYS A 289 -19.46 -0.30 -18.88
N MET A 290 -20.42 0.61 -18.86
CA MET A 290 -20.36 1.86 -19.64
C MET A 290 -19.15 2.69 -19.23
N MET A 291 -18.95 2.91 -17.93
CA MET A 291 -17.85 3.73 -17.44
C MET A 291 -16.49 3.08 -17.65
N ASN A 292 -16.38 1.76 -17.50
CA ASN A 292 -15.17 1.01 -17.89
C ASN A 292 -14.84 1.15 -19.38
N GLY A 293 -15.87 1.29 -20.24
CA GLY A 293 -15.71 1.49 -21.67
C GLY A 293 -15.30 2.90 -22.09
N ILE A 294 -15.30 3.88 -21.18
CA ILE A 294 -14.87 5.27 -21.45
C ILE A 294 -13.72 5.76 -20.56
N LYS A 295 -13.45 5.10 -19.42
CA LYS A 295 -12.47 5.56 -18.42
C LYS A 295 -11.04 5.74 -18.95
N THR A 296 -10.64 4.96 -19.97
CA THR A 296 -9.32 5.03 -20.59
C THR A 296 -9.29 5.84 -21.89
N MET A 297 -10.44 6.36 -22.33
CA MET A 297 -10.52 7.16 -23.54
C MET A 297 -9.89 8.53 -23.32
N GLN A 298 -9.20 9.02 -24.35
CA GLN A 298 -8.65 10.37 -24.42
C GLN A 298 -9.37 11.23 -25.47
N ASP A 299 -10.26 10.62 -26.26
CA ASP A 299 -11.04 11.29 -27.29
C ASP A 299 -12.35 11.83 -26.70
N THR A 300 -12.40 13.14 -26.51
CA THR A 300 -13.54 13.87 -25.97
C THR A 300 -14.81 13.67 -26.79
N GLU A 301 -14.73 13.61 -28.13
CA GLU A 301 -15.90 13.42 -28.99
C GLU A 301 -16.49 12.02 -28.84
N ASN A 302 -15.63 11.01 -28.81
CA ASN A 302 -16.08 9.63 -28.62
C ASN A 302 -16.70 9.40 -27.23
N ILE A 303 -16.13 10.06 -26.19
CA ILE A 303 -16.73 10.08 -24.85
C ILE A 303 -18.14 10.70 -24.90
N LYS A 304 -18.31 11.86 -25.56
CA LYS A 304 -19.62 12.52 -25.72
C LYS A 304 -20.61 11.64 -26.49
N THR A 305 -20.20 11.00 -27.58
CA THR A 305 -21.06 10.09 -28.35
C THR A 305 -21.59 8.96 -27.48
N LYS A 306 -20.74 8.29 -26.71
CA LYS A 306 -21.17 7.20 -25.80
C LYS A 306 -22.10 7.67 -24.69
N LEU A 307 -21.87 8.85 -24.12
CA LEU A 307 -22.77 9.45 -23.12
C LEU A 307 -24.13 9.80 -23.75
N ARG A 308 -24.15 10.39 -24.95
CA ARG A 308 -25.36 10.72 -25.72
C ARG A 308 -26.16 9.49 -26.13
N GLU A 309 -25.48 8.40 -26.51
CA GLU A 309 -26.16 7.13 -26.79
C GLU A 309 -26.97 6.63 -25.60
N TYR A 310 -26.44 6.75 -24.37
CA TYR A 310 -27.20 6.44 -23.16
C TYR A 310 -28.38 7.40 -22.96
N ILE A 311 -28.16 8.72 -23.08
CA ILE A 311 -29.22 9.73 -22.96
C ILE A 311 -30.36 9.44 -23.94
N ASN A 312 -30.04 9.08 -25.18
CA ASN A 312 -31.02 8.73 -26.20
C ASN A 312 -31.79 7.46 -25.83
N ARG A 313 -31.13 6.42 -25.31
CA ARG A 313 -31.83 5.21 -24.84
C ARG A 313 -32.80 5.50 -23.71
N VAL A 314 -32.42 6.39 -22.78
CA VAL A 314 -33.29 6.84 -21.68
C VAL A 314 -34.47 7.65 -22.22
N ALA A 315 -34.22 8.62 -23.09
CA ALA A 315 -35.25 9.47 -23.69
C ALA A 315 -36.27 8.67 -24.53
N MET A 316 -35.83 7.60 -25.20
CA MET A 316 -36.70 6.70 -25.96
C MET A 316 -37.42 5.67 -25.08
N GLY A 317 -37.25 5.68 -23.76
CA GLY A 317 -37.83 4.69 -22.84
C GLY A 317 -37.28 3.28 -23.03
N SER A 318 -36.16 3.12 -23.75
CA SER A 318 -35.51 1.84 -24.01
C SER A 318 -34.70 1.35 -22.82
N GLU A 319 -34.32 2.25 -21.91
CA GLU A 319 -33.64 1.96 -20.66
C GLU A 319 -34.15 2.93 -19.56
N PRO A 320 -34.41 2.48 -18.32
CA PRO A 320 -34.74 3.40 -17.24
C PRO A 320 -33.52 4.23 -16.82
N GLU A 321 -33.75 5.39 -16.19
CA GLU A 321 -32.68 6.17 -15.57
C GLU A 321 -31.88 5.32 -14.57
N ASN A 322 -30.55 5.41 -14.67
CA ASN A 322 -29.64 4.59 -13.90
C ASN A 322 -29.02 5.38 -12.75
N GLU A 323 -29.51 5.12 -11.54
CA GLU A 323 -29.07 5.76 -10.28
C GLU A 323 -27.57 5.63 -9.99
N PHE A 324 -26.91 4.58 -10.51
CA PHE A 324 -25.48 4.35 -10.30
C PHE A 324 -24.60 5.13 -11.26
N LEU A 325 -25.14 5.62 -12.39
CA LEU A 325 -24.34 6.25 -13.43
C LEU A 325 -23.73 7.58 -12.96
N ARG A 326 -24.49 8.39 -12.21
CA ARG A 326 -23.99 9.62 -11.57
C ARG A 326 -22.72 9.35 -10.75
N HIS A 327 -22.77 8.32 -9.93
CA HIS A 327 -21.69 7.95 -9.03
C HIS A 327 -20.45 7.51 -9.83
N GLU A 328 -20.62 6.62 -10.81
CA GLU A 328 -19.53 6.11 -11.63
C GLU A 328 -18.89 7.19 -12.51
N ILE A 329 -19.69 8.12 -13.05
CA ILE A 329 -19.18 9.31 -13.76
C ILE A 329 -18.31 10.15 -12.83
N THR A 330 -18.81 10.48 -11.63
CA THR A 330 -18.10 11.31 -10.66
C THR A 330 -16.77 10.68 -10.23
N LYS A 331 -16.77 9.37 -10.00
CA LYS A 331 -15.57 8.58 -9.63
C LYS A 331 -14.52 8.60 -10.74
N THR A 332 -14.94 8.50 -11.98
CA THR A 332 -14.03 8.37 -13.14
C THR A 332 -13.52 9.74 -13.60
N TYR A 333 -14.34 10.78 -13.56
CA TYR A 333 -13.97 12.17 -13.86
C TYR A 333 -12.79 12.65 -13.01
N LYS A 334 -12.75 12.33 -11.70
CA LYS A 334 -11.62 12.68 -10.82
C LYS A 334 -10.26 12.11 -11.27
N LYS A 335 -10.27 11.09 -12.13
CA LYS A 335 -9.07 10.38 -12.59
C LYS A 335 -8.77 10.58 -14.07
N ASN A 336 -9.71 11.14 -14.84
CA ASN A 336 -9.55 11.38 -16.27
C ASN A 336 -10.13 12.76 -16.66
N THR A 337 -9.24 13.70 -16.97
CA THR A 337 -9.58 15.09 -17.31
C THR A 337 -10.34 15.23 -18.64
N PHE A 338 -10.22 14.27 -19.56
CA PHE A 338 -10.95 14.29 -20.84
C PHE A 338 -12.46 14.06 -20.64
N ILE A 339 -12.84 13.28 -19.63
CA ILE A 339 -14.26 13.11 -19.26
C ILE A 339 -14.82 14.43 -18.72
N GLY A 340 -14.04 15.16 -17.92
CA GLY A 340 -14.42 16.50 -17.44
C GLY A 340 -14.70 17.47 -18.58
N ARG A 341 -13.78 17.57 -19.56
CA ARG A 341 -13.95 18.41 -20.75
C ARG A 341 -15.16 18.00 -21.60
N ALA A 342 -15.34 16.69 -21.81
CA ALA A 342 -16.49 16.17 -22.54
C ALA A 342 -17.80 16.58 -21.88
N LEU A 343 -17.88 16.48 -20.56
CA LEU A 343 -19.03 16.92 -19.79
C LEU A 343 -19.20 18.43 -19.88
N GLU A 344 -18.17 19.25 -19.71
CA GLU A 344 -18.25 20.72 -19.83
C GLU A 344 -18.90 21.15 -21.15
N GLU A 345 -18.51 20.53 -22.26
CA GLU A 345 -19.01 20.78 -23.61
C GLU A 345 -20.43 20.25 -23.91
N MET A 346 -21.00 19.41 -23.02
CA MET A 346 -22.38 18.95 -23.11
C MET A 346 -23.38 19.98 -22.56
N SER A 347 -24.60 19.98 -23.11
CA SER A 347 -25.67 20.89 -22.72
C SER A 347 -26.18 20.61 -21.30
N GLY A 348 -26.82 21.60 -20.67
CA GLY A 348 -27.41 21.46 -19.34
C GLY A 348 -28.46 20.34 -19.27
N ALA A 349 -29.26 20.17 -20.32
CA ALA A 349 -30.25 19.09 -20.41
C ALA A 349 -29.60 17.70 -20.42
N GLU A 350 -28.52 17.53 -21.19
CA GLU A 350 -27.76 16.28 -21.24
C GLU A 350 -27.12 15.95 -19.89
N LYS A 351 -26.56 16.96 -19.20
CA LYS A 351 -26.02 16.81 -17.85
C LYS A 351 -27.12 16.38 -16.86
N ASN A 352 -28.30 16.98 -16.92
CA ASN A 352 -29.40 16.64 -16.01
C ASN A 352 -29.83 15.18 -16.13
N THR A 353 -29.80 14.59 -17.33
CA THR A 353 -30.09 13.16 -17.53
C THR A 353 -28.97 12.24 -17.00
N LEU A 354 -27.72 12.70 -16.99
CA LEU A 354 -26.57 11.94 -16.48
C LEU A 354 -26.42 12.02 -14.95
N PHE A 355 -26.81 13.14 -14.35
CA PHE A 355 -26.63 13.42 -12.91
C PHE A 355 -27.95 13.39 -12.10
N GLY A 356 -29.11 13.30 -12.76
CA GLY A 356 -30.44 13.39 -12.14
C GLY A 356 -30.91 14.83 -11.95
N SER A 357 -32.23 15.05 -11.85
CA SER A 357 -32.89 16.38 -11.83
C SER A 357 -32.64 17.22 -10.56
N SER A 358 -31.76 16.78 -9.66
CA SER A 358 -31.51 17.42 -8.36
C SER A 358 -30.02 17.38 -8.00
N ALA A 359 -29.24 18.29 -8.59
CA ALA A 359 -28.13 19.04 -7.97
C ALA A 359 -27.31 19.77 -9.03
N GLU A 360 -27.09 21.07 -8.81
CA GLU A 360 -26.02 21.83 -9.47
C GLU A 360 -24.66 21.17 -9.19
N PRO A 361 -23.71 21.21 -10.15
CA PRO A 361 -22.35 20.82 -9.88
C PRO A 361 -21.71 21.83 -8.91
N GLU A 362 -21.52 21.44 -7.65
CA GLU A 362 -20.61 22.15 -6.76
C GLU A 362 -19.20 22.16 -7.38
N GLY A 363 -18.73 23.34 -7.77
CA GLY A 363 -17.34 23.55 -8.18
C GLY A 363 -17.16 24.44 -9.41
N GLY A 364 -17.79 25.61 -9.43
CA GLY A 364 -17.42 26.70 -10.34
C GLY A 364 -16.94 27.89 -9.52
N THR A 365 -15.69 27.90 -9.08
CA THR A 365 -15.05 29.13 -8.63
C THR A 365 -14.77 29.97 -9.88
N THR A 366 -15.66 30.90 -10.18
CA THR A 366 -15.36 32.04 -11.06
C THR A 366 -14.36 32.93 -10.32
N ALA A 367 -13.12 32.95 -10.80
CA ALA A 367 -12.20 34.02 -10.49
C ALA A 367 -12.63 35.27 -11.29
N GLU A 368 -13.06 36.30 -10.57
CA GLU A 368 -12.84 37.70 -10.97
C GLU A 368 -11.51 38.18 -10.40
#